data_AF-A0A060SD71-F1
#
_entry.id   AF-A0A060SD71-F1
#
_cell.length_a   1.000
_cell.length_b   1.000
_cell.length_c   1.000
_cell.angle_alpha   90.00
_cell.angle_beta   90.00
_cell.angle_gamma   90.00
#
_symmetry.space_group_name_H-M   'P 1'
#
loop_
_entity.id
_entity.type
_entity.pdbx_description
1 polymer ?
#
loop_
_entity_poly.entity_id
_entity_poly.type
_entity_poly.pdbx_seq_one_letter_code
_entity_poly.pdbx_strand_id
1 'polypeptide(L)'
;MALAVALGDPISGLYATNATAPLGQQQGLRDTYKFGLYSYCGYVNGTGVCSNTTAASRFQPFTALTSDMLTNYTGFTTALITQGTFIDSSYLGNFTNGAYYLIIIGSVATALALFTGLLKHTVLFFLSTTFAVIGSLALLIGATIWTVIIKKAESINDFVVGHPDELVPLGINVSTGDGIFLLWAAWACLLVSILPYMISCCTYRG
;
A
#
# COMPACT_ATOMS: atom_id res chain seq x y z
N MET A 1 -15.86 8.59 -14.43
CA MET A 1 -15.87 9.38 -15.68
C MET A 1 -15.51 10.88 -15.46
N ALA A 2 -15.03 11.30 -14.28
CA ALA A 2 -14.71 12.71 -14.04
C ALA A 2 -13.34 13.17 -14.59
N LEU A 3 -12.37 12.25 -14.74
CA LEU A 3 -11.05 12.54 -15.33
C LEU A 3 -11.15 12.98 -16.81
N ALA A 4 -12.07 12.40 -17.58
CA ALA A 4 -12.28 12.79 -18.98
C ALA A 4 -12.82 14.22 -19.12
N VAL A 5 -13.68 14.65 -18.18
CA VAL A 5 -14.20 16.03 -18.13
C VAL A 5 -13.10 17.00 -17.69
N ALA A 6 -12.27 16.63 -16.72
CA ALA A 6 -11.14 17.45 -16.27
C ALA A 6 -10.04 17.63 -17.34
N LEU A 7 -9.94 16.72 -18.33
CA LEU A 7 -9.02 16.82 -19.46
C LEU A 7 -9.62 17.51 -20.71
N GLY A 8 -10.91 17.88 -20.70
CA GLY A 8 -11.49 18.83 -21.66
C GLY A 8 -12.22 18.28 -22.90
N ASP A 9 -12.54 16.98 -23.01
CA ASP A 9 -13.44 16.42 -24.06
C ASP A 9 -13.80 14.94 -23.74
N PRO A 10 -14.87 14.29 -24.28
CA PRO A 10 -15.13 12.87 -24.04
C PRO A 10 -14.10 12.04 -24.82
N ILE A 11 -13.00 11.73 -24.15
CA ILE A 11 -11.82 11.14 -24.75
C ILE A 11 -12.07 9.65 -25.09
N SER A 12 -12.34 9.38 -26.37
CA SER A 12 -12.35 8.02 -26.92
C SER A 12 -10.98 7.35 -26.71
N GLY A 13 -10.94 6.27 -25.93
CA GLY A 13 -9.74 5.43 -25.75
C GLY A 13 -8.85 5.76 -24.55
N LEU A 14 -9.25 6.68 -23.66
CA LEU A 14 -8.52 6.90 -22.41
C LEU A 14 -8.60 5.70 -21.47
N TYR A 15 -9.76 5.03 -21.43
CA TYR A 15 -10.01 3.85 -20.61
C TYR A 15 -9.85 2.57 -21.44
N ALA A 16 -9.23 1.56 -20.85
CA ALA A 16 -9.06 0.26 -21.48
C ALA A 16 -10.39 -0.49 -21.57
N THR A 17 -10.76 -0.94 -22.77
CA THR A 17 -11.95 -1.77 -23.01
C THR A 17 -11.71 -3.26 -22.80
N ASN A 18 -10.44 -3.70 -22.79
CA ASN A 18 -10.05 -5.10 -22.67
C ASN A 18 -9.37 -5.41 -21.34
N ALA A 19 -10.05 -6.09 -20.43
CA ALA A 19 -9.55 -6.44 -19.09
C ALA A 19 -8.27 -7.29 -19.07
N THR A 20 -7.98 -8.03 -20.14
CA THR A 20 -6.83 -8.96 -20.26
C THR A 20 -5.56 -8.33 -20.83
N ALA A 21 -5.63 -7.07 -21.29
CA ALA A 21 -4.46 -6.38 -21.80
C ALA A 21 -3.35 -6.22 -20.73
N PRO A 22 -2.07 -6.39 -21.10
CA PRO A 22 -0.95 -6.25 -20.17
C PRO A 22 -0.86 -4.82 -19.63
N LEU A 23 -0.55 -4.69 -18.33
CA LEU A 23 -0.34 -3.39 -17.68
C LEU A 23 1.00 -2.79 -18.11
N GLY A 24 1.06 -1.46 -18.19
CA GLY A 24 2.22 -0.66 -18.56
C GLY A 24 2.51 -0.58 -20.06
N GLN A 25 1.54 -0.95 -20.91
CA GLN A 25 1.69 -0.93 -22.38
C GLN A 25 0.83 0.14 -23.07
N GLN A 26 0.47 1.21 -22.35
CA GLN A 26 -0.29 2.34 -22.91
C GLN A 26 -1.64 1.94 -23.54
N GLN A 27 -2.25 0.84 -23.08
CA GLN A 27 -3.49 0.29 -23.64
C GLN A 27 -4.77 0.87 -22.99
N GLY A 28 -4.62 1.95 -22.24
CA GLY A 28 -5.70 2.67 -21.57
C GLY A 28 -5.75 2.42 -20.07
N LEU A 29 -6.32 3.39 -19.36
CA LEU A 29 -6.49 3.39 -17.91
C LEU A 29 -7.52 2.34 -17.48
N ARG A 30 -7.28 1.71 -16.34
CA ARG A 30 -8.20 0.78 -15.68
C ARG A 30 -9.12 1.53 -14.72
N ASP A 31 -10.32 0.99 -14.48
CA ASP A 31 -11.30 1.60 -13.58
C ASP A 31 -10.84 1.54 -12.11
N THR A 32 -10.13 0.48 -11.74
CA THR A 32 -9.67 0.30 -10.36
C THR A 32 -8.28 -0.31 -10.34
N TYR A 33 -7.37 0.35 -9.63
CA TYR A 33 -6.04 -0.18 -9.34
C TYR A 33 -5.96 -0.58 -7.87
N LYS A 34 -5.58 -1.83 -7.62
CA LYS A 34 -5.30 -2.35 -6.28
C LYS A 34 -3.80 -2.57 -6.14
N PHE A 35 -3.19 -1.85 -5.22
CA PHE A 35 -1.77 -1.99 -4.90
C PHE A 35 -1.60 -2.90 -3.69
N GLY A 36 -0.87 -3.99 -3.85
CA GLY A 36 -0.46 -4.88 -2.77
C GLY A 36 1.01 -4.69 -2.41
N LEU A 37 1.49 -5.48 -1.45
CA LEU A 37 2.87 -5.46 -1.00
C LEU A 37 3.88 -5.99 -2.05
N TYR A 38 3.41 -6.88 -2.94
CA TYR A 38 4.25 -7.64 -3.87
C TYR A 38 3.94 -7.35 -5.35
N SER A 39 2.76 -6.84 -5.65
CA SER A 39 2.30 -6.55 -7.00
C SER A 39 1.20 -5.51 -6.96
N TYR A 40 0.88 -4.94 -8.12
CA TYR A 40 -0.33 -4.16 -8.31
C TYR A 40 -1.19 -4.79 -9.41
N CYS A 41 -2.49 -4.63 -9.32
CA CYS A 41 -3.45 -5.20 -10.26
C CYS A 41 -4.44 -4.14 -10.71
N GLY A 42 -4.75 -4.14 -12.00
CA GLY A 42 -5.73 -3.24 -12.62
C GLY A 42 -6.96 -4.03 -13.03
N TYR A 43 -8.14 -3.50 -12.74
CA TYR A 43 -9.43 -4.13 -13.02
C TYR A 43 -10.30 -3.26 -13.91
N VAL A 44 -11.03 -3.91 -14.83
CA VAL A 44 -12.10 -3.34 -15.65
C VAL A 44 -13.32 -4.25 -15.47
N ASN A 45 -14.45 -3.67 -15.02
CA ASN A 45 -15.69 -4.42 -14.77
C ASN A 45 -15.51 -5.72 -13.95
N GLY A 46 -14.66 -5.68 -12.93
CA GLY A 46 -14.41 -6.81 -12.01
C GLY A 46 -13.40 -7.86 -12.48
N THR A 47 -12.99 -7.83 -13.75
CA THR A 47 -11.92 -8.69 -14.29
C THR A 47 -10.63 -7.89 -14.43
N GLY A 48 -9.48 -8.48 -14.11
CA GLY A 48 -8.23 -7.74 -14.06
C GLY A 48 -6.99 -8.59 -14.25
N VAL A 49 -5.87 -7.91 -14.51
CA VAL A 49 -4.54 -8.50 -14.66
C VAL A 49 -3.62 -7.84 -13.64
N CYS A 50 -2.65 -8.62 -13.15
CA CYS A 50 -1.66 -8.16 -12.18
C CYS A 50 -0.30 -7.97 -12.86
N SER A 51 0.47 -7.01 -12.34
CA SER A 51 1.87 -6.84 -12.69
C SER A 51 2.71 -8.04 -12.24
N ASN A 52 3.96 -8.09 -12.71
CA ASN A 52 4.92 -9.06 -12.20
C ASN A 52 5.08 -8.94 -10.67
N THR A 53 5.16 -10.07 -9.99
CA THR A 53 5.32 -10.14 -8.53
C THR A 53 6.78 -9.86 -8.20
N THR A 54 7.04 -8.79 -7.46
CA THR A 54 8.40 -8.41 -7.04
C THR A 54 8.44 -8.19 -5.54
N ALA A 55 9.52 -8.65 -4.91
CA ALA A 55 9.75 -8.39 -3.50
C ALA A 55 9.98 -6.88 -3.30
N ALA A 56 9.33 -6.31 -2.28
CA ALA A 56 9.40 -4.90 -1.95
C ALA A 56 8.96 -3.97 -3.11
N SER A 57 7.85 -4.35 -3.77
CA SER A 57 7.22 -3.55 -4.82
C SER A 57 7.01 -2.13 -4.32
N ARG A 58 7.61 -1.18 -5.03
CA ARG A 58 7.51 0.24 -4.69
C ARG A 58 6.08 0.71 -4.93
N PHE A 59 5.49 1.39 -3.95
CA PHE A 59 4.18 2.01 -4.15
C PHE A 59 4.33 3.25 -5.03
N GLN A 60 4.04 3.12 -6.32
CA GLN A 60 4.18 4.22 -7.28
C GLN A 60 2.91 4.33 -8.14
N PRO A 61 1.82 4.87 -7.58
CA PRO A 61 0.54 4.92 -8.28
C PRO A 61 0.61 5.82 -9.52
N PHE A 62 1.29 6.96 -9.44
CA PHE A 62 1.41 7.88 -10.58
C PHE A 62 2.13 7.26 -11.79
N THR A 63 3.24 6.54 -11.57
CA THR A 63 3.95 5.88 -12.67
C THR A 63 3.16 4.71 -13.23
N ALA A 64 2.43 3.97 -12.40
CA ALA A 64 1.56 2.90 -12.85
C ALA A 64 0.43 3.44 -13.75
N LEU A 65 -0.25 4.51 -13.32
CA LEU A 65 -1.32 5.14 -14.10
C LEU A 65 -0.78 5.74 -15.41
N THR A 66 0.32 6.50 -15.36
CA THR A 66 0.89 7.13 -16.56
C THR A 66 1.46 6.10 -17.56
N SER A 67 1.94 4.95 -17.10
CA SER A 67 2.39 3.87 -17.98
C SER A 67 1.26 3.15 -18.74
N ASP A 68 0.03 3.19 -18.20
CA ASP A 68 -1.17 2.66 -18.85
C ASP A 68 -1.85 3.68 -19.76
N MET A 69 -1.61 4.98 -19.54
CA MET A 69 -2.13 6.04 -20.41
C MET A 69 -1.45 6.07 -21.78
N LEU A 70 -2.21 6.44 -22.82
CA LEU A 70 -1.63 6.76 -24.12
C LEU A 70 -0.71 8.00 -24.00
N THR A 71 0.36 8.01 -24.79
CA THR A 71 1.44 9.02 -24.77
C THR A 71 0.94 10.46 -24.95
N ASN A 72 -0.18 10.66 -25.63
CA ASN A 72 -0.76 11.99 -25.79
C ASN A 72 -1.34 12.54 -24.49
N TYR A 73 -1.87 11.67 -23.63
CA TYR A 73 -2.53 12.07 -22.37
C TYR A 73 -1.56 12.15 -21.19
N THR A 74 -0.47 11.38 -21.22
CA THR A 74 0.57 11.47 -20.18
C THR A 74 1.15 12.89 -20.07
N GLY A 75 1.36 13.57 -21.20
CA GLY A 75 1.84 14.95 -21.23
C GLY A 75 0.88 15.93 -20.55
N PHE A 76 -0.42 15.85 -20.86
CA PHE A 76 -1.44 16.68 -20.23
C PHE A 76 -1.59 16.39 -18.74
N THR A 77 -1.67 15.12 -18.34
CA THR A 77 -1.80 14.74 -16.93
C THR A 77 -0.59 15.16 -16.10
N THR A 78 0.63 15.11 -16.65
CA THR A 78 1.85 15.56 -15.96
C THR A 78 1.91 17.09 -15.85
N ALA A 79 1.36 17.82 -16.81
CA ALA A 79 1.24 19.28 -16.76
C ALA A 79 0.13 19.76 -15.81
N LEU A 80 -0.91 18.95 -15.60
CA LEU A 80 -2.05 19.26 -14.75
C LEU A 80 -1.77 18.92 -13.28
N ILE A 81 -1.11 17.79 -13.04
CA ILE A 81 -0.72 17.30 -11.71
C ILE A 81 0.75 17.66 -11.50
N THR A 82 1.03 18.94 -11.24
CA THR A 82 2.39 19.47 -11.08
C THR A 82 2.87 19.50 -9.63
N GLN A 83 1.97 19.32 -8.66
CA GLN A 83 2.29 19.39 -7.24
C GLN A 83 1.57 18.30 -6.43
N GLY A 84 2.33 17.58 -5.59
CA GLY A 84 1.78 16.62 -4.64
C GLY A 84 2.68 15.41 -4.40
N THR A 85 2.61 14.85 -3.19
CA THR A 85 3.34 13.63 -2.80
C THR A 85 2.93 12.40 -3.61
N PHE A 86 1.82 12.46 -4.35
CA PHE A 86 1.37 11.41 -5.26
C PHE A 86 2.30 11.20 -6.46
N ILE A 87 2.98 12.27 -6.90
CA ILE A 87 3.88 12.27 -8.08
C ILE A 87 5.30 11.82 -7.71
N ASP A 88 5.66 11.98 -6.43
CA ASP A 88 6.98 11.69 -5.88
C ASP A 88 7.21 10.18 -5.72
N SER A 89 7.42 9.52 -6.86
CA SER A 89 7.64 8.08 -6.96
C SER A 89 8.86 7.59 -6.17
N SER A 90 9.88 8.44 -5.99
CA SER A 90 11.07 8.14 -5.19
C SER A 90 10.76 8.16 -3.69
N TYR A 91 10.07 9.18 -3.21
CA TYR A 91 9.67 9.30 -1.80
C TYR A 91 8.75 8.13 -1.43
N LEU A 92 7.60 8.00 -2.12
CA LEU A 92 6.65 6.92 -1.88
C LEU A 92 7.30 5.53 -2.01
N GLY A 93 8.10 5.33 -3.05
CA GLY A 93 8.76 4.05 -3.31
C GLY A 93 9.79 3.67 -2.25
N ASN A 94 10.62 4.59 -1.78
CA ASN A 94 11.66 4.28 -0.80
C ASN A 94 11.08 4.03 0.59
N PHE A 95 10.10 4.83 1.04
CA PHE A 95 9.47 4.62 2.35
C PHE A 95 8.62 3.35 2.38
N THR A 96 7.88 3.02 1.32
CA THR A 96 7.13 1.74 1.26
C THR A 96 8.04 0.52 1.18
N ASN A 97 9.19 0.63 0.50
CA ASN A 97 10.19 -0.43 0.46
C ASN A 97 10.80 -0.71 1.84
N GLY A 98 11.16 0.35 2.59
CA GLY A 98 11.60 0.21 3.98
C GLY A 98 10.53 -0.41 4.89
N ALA A 99 9.29 0.07 4.78
CA ALA A 99 8.16 -0.48 5.53
C ALA A 99 7.90 -1.96 5.22
N TYR A 100 8.05 -2.38 3.96
CA TYR A 100 7.94 -3.76 3.55
C TYR A 100 8.93 -4.67 4.30
N TYR A 101 10.21 -4.27 4.36
CA TYR A 101 11.22 -5.05 5.08
C TYR A 101 10.93 -5.12 6.58
N LEU A 102 10.47 -4.02 7.19
CA LEU A 102 10.08 -4.00 8.59
C LEU A 102 8.90 -4.94 8.88
N ILE A 103 7.90 -4.99 7.99
CA ILE A 103 6.75 -5.91 8.13
C ILE A 103 7.20 -7.37 8.05
N ILE A 104 8.11 -7.71 7.12
CA ILE A 104 8.64 -9.07 7.00
C ILE A 104 9.47 -9.45 8.23
N ILE A 105 10.39 -8.59 8.65
CA ILE A 105 11.22 -8.82 9.85
C ILE A 105 10.32 -8.99 11.08
N GLY A 106 9.30 -8.13 11.23
CA GLY A 106 8.32 -8.23 12.31
C GLY A 106 7.54 -9.54 12.27
N SER A 107 7.11 -9.99 11.09
CA SER A 107 6.40 -11.27 10.92
C SER A 107 7.27 -12.48 11.25
N VAL A 108 8.54 -12.46 10.83
CA VAL A 108 9.52 -13.52 11.15
C VAL A 108 9.81 -13.54 12.66
N ALA A 109 10.03 -12.38 13.27
CA ALA A 109 10.22 -12.25 14.72
C ALA A 109 9.01 -12.76 15.51
N THR A 110 7.80 -12.52 15.01
CA THR A 110 6.55 -13.03 15.60
C THR A 110 6.45 -14.54 15.53
N ALA A 111 6.79 -15.14 14.38
CA ALA A 111 6.83 -16.59 14.24
C ALA A 111 7.87 -17.21 15.20
N LEU A 112 9.07 -16.60 15.29
CA LEU A 112 10.10 -17.02 16.23
C LEU A 112 9.65 -16.90 17.68
N ALA A 113 8.94 -15.83 18.04
CA ALA A 113 8.37 -15.65 19.38
C ALA A 113 7.37 -16.78 19.71
N LEU A 114 6.55 -17.20 18.75
CA LEU A 114 5.61 -18.32 18.92
C LEU A 114 6.35 -19.65 19.13
N PHE A 115 7.33 -19.96 18.29
CA PHE A 115 8.09 -21.23 18.41
C PHE A 115 8.88 -21.30 19.72
N THR A 116 9.53 -20.21 20.10
CA THR A 116 10.32 -20.14 21.35
C THR A 116 9.42 -20.13 22.59
N GLY A 117 8.24 -19.51 22.53
CA GLY A 117 7.27 -19.50 23.62
C GLY A 117 6.59 -20.86 23.88
N LEU A 118 6.65 -21.80 22.93
CA LEU A 118 6.06 -23.14 23.06
C LEU A 118 7.00 -24.14 23.75
N LEU A 119 8.30 -23.85 23.79
CA LEU A 119 9.32 -24.72 24.40
C LEU A 119 9.41 -24.46 25.91
N LYS A 120 9.30 -25.52 26.73
CA LYS A 120 9.33 -25.47 28.21
C LYS A 120 10.72 -25.16 28.78
N HIS A 121 11.24 -23.95 28.56
CA HIS A 121 12.46 -23.46 29.22
C HIS A 121 12.35 -21.97 29.55
N THR A 122 12.75 -21.58 30.77
CA THR A 122 12.71 -20.19 31.26
C THR A 122 13.46 -19.21 30.34
N VAL A 123 14.61 -19.61 29.79
CA VAL A 123 15.41 -18.78 28.87
C VAL A 123 14.68 -18.53 27.55
N LEU A 124 13.93 -19.53 27.06
CA LEU A 124 13.16 -19.42 25.82
C LEU A 124 11.94 -18.50 25.99
N PHE A 125 11.32 -18.45 27.19
CA PHE A 125 10.27 -17.48 27.49
C PHE A 125 10.77 -16.03 27.50
N PHE A 126 11.95 -15.78 28.05
CA PHE A 126 12.56 -14.45 28.01
C PHE A 126 12.89 -14.03 26.57
N LEU A 127 13.47 -14.95 25.78
CA LEU A 127 13.78 -14.73 24.38
C LEU A 127 12.51 -14.50 23.53
N SER A 128 11.45 -15.26 23.78
CA SER A 128 10.15 -15.10 23.13
C SER A 128 9.56 -13.71 23.37
N THR A 129 9.65 -13.21 24.61
CA THR A 129 9.16 -11.89 24.98
C THR A 129 9.94 -10.77 24.26
N THR A 130 11.27 -10.87 24.18
CA THR A 130 12.07 -9.87 23.47
C THR A 130 11.78 -9.88 21.96
N PHE A 131 11.64 -11.06 21.34
CA PHE A 131 11.22 -11.18 19.94
C PHE A 131 9.80 -10.63 19.70
N ALA A 132 8.86 -10.84 20.64
CA ALA A 132 7.51 -10.30 20.55
C ALA A 132 7.50 -8.76 20.64
N VAL A 133 8.32 -8.16 21.51
CA VAL A 133 8.47 -6.70 21.60
C VAL A 133 9.08 -6.13 20.33
N ILE A 134 10.17 -6.72 19.82
CA ILE A 134 10.81 -6.30 18.57
C ILE A 134 9.85 -6.44 17.39
N GLY A 135 9.12 -7.57 17.30
CA GLY A 135 8.11 -7.81 16.28
C GLY A 135 6.98 -6.79 16.31
N SER A 136 6.47 -6.48 17.51
CA SER A 136 5.43 -5.46 17.71
C SER A 136 5.89 -4.07 17.27
N LEU A 137 7.10 -3.64 17.64
CA LEU A 137 7.66 -2.37 17.20
C LEU A 137 7.84 -2.30 15.69
N ALA A 138 8.37 -3.36 15.07
CA ALA A 138 8.58 -3.41 13.63
C ALA A 138 7.25 -3.34 12.84
N LEU A 139 6.22 -4.07 13.30
CA LEU A 139 4.88 -4.01 12.70
C LEU A 139 4.21 -2.64 12.89
N LEU A 140 4.38 -2.00 14.05
CA LEU A 140 3.86 -0.65 14.30
C LEU A 140 4.47 0.37 13.33
N ILE A 141 5.79 0.34 13.16
CA ILE A 141 6.49 1.24 12.24
C ILE A 141 6.05 0.95 10.80
N GLY A 142 5.98 -0.32 10.41
CA GLY A 142 5.46 -0.72 9.09
C GLY A 142 4.04 -0.22 8.83
N ALA A 143 3.14 -0.38 9.80
CA ALA A 143 1.75 0.05 9.69
C ALA A 143 1.59 1.55 9.61
N THR A 144 2.33 2.30 10.43
CA THR A 144 2.30 3.76 10.42
C THR A 144 2.86 4.36 9.13
N ILE A 145 3.94 3.79 8.57
CA ILE A 145 4.47 4.27 7.28
C ILE A 145 3.44 4.03 6.17
N TRP A 146 2.83 2.84 6.10
CA TRP A 146 1.82 2.54 5.09
C TRP A 146 0.56 3.41 5.22
N THR A 147 0.06 3.65 6.44
CA THR A 147 -1.09 4.55 6.63
C THR A 147 -0.79 5.98 6.22
N VAL A 148 0.36 6.52 6.63
CA VAL A 148 0.75 7.91 6.29
C VAL A 148 0.93 8.07 4.79
N ILE A 149 1.56 7.10 4.11
CA ILE A 149 1.76 7.17 2.66
C ILE A 149 0.43 7.15 1.91
N ILE A 150 -0.51 6.28 2.30
CA ILE A 150 -1.82 6.25 1.66
C ILE A 150 -2.61 7.53 1.95
N LYS A 151 -2.57 8.07 3.17
CA LYS A 151 -3.20 9.36 3.48
C LYS A 151 -2.59 10.52 2.69
N LYS A 152 -1.28 10.48 2.44
CA LYS A 152 -0.60 11.44 1.56
C LYS A 152 -0.92 11.23 0.08
N ALA A 153 -1.32 10.04 -0.33
CA ALA A 153 -1.80 9.77 -1.68
C ALA A 153 -3.29 10.15 -1.84
N GLU A 154 -4.08 10.02 -0.78
CA GLU A 154 -5.50 10.44 -0.70
C GLU A 154 -5.68 11.94 -0.87
N SER A 155 -4.65 12.75 -0.61
CA SER A 155 -4.70 14.20 -0.84
C SER A 155 -4.99 14.59 -2.30
N ILE A 156 -4.83 13.67 -3.26
CA ILE A 156 -5.22 13.90 -4.66
C ILE A 156 -6.74 13.89 -4.86
N ASN A 157 -7.50 13.28 -3.96
CA ASN A 157 -8.96 13.24 -4.02
C ASN A 157 -9.56 14.63 -3.84
N ASP A 158 -8.90 15.47 -3.05
CA ASP A 158 -9.27 16.87 -2.83
C ASP A 158 -8.73 17.80 -3.92
N PHE A 159 -7.95 17.27 -4.88
CA PHE A 159 -7.40 18.07 -5.96
C PHE A 159 -8.45 18.28 -7.04
N VAL A 160 -8.91 19.52 -7.13
CA VAL A 160 -9.93 19.96 -8.09
C VAL A 160 -9.24 20.73 -9.21
N VAL A 161 -9.57 20.42 -10.45
CA VAL A 161 -9.01 21.09 -11.63
C VAL A 161 -10.14 21.61 -12.51
N GLY A 162 -10.06 22.89 -12.85
CA GLY A 162 -11.04 23.56 -13.68
C GLY A 162 -10.87 25.07 -13.63
N HIS A 163 -11.58 25.78 -14.50
CA HIS A 163 -11.74 27.24 -14.39
C HIS A 163 -12.50 27.58 -13.09
N PRO A 164 -12.32 28.78 -12.50
CA PRO A 164 -12.98 29.17 -11.24
C PRO A 164 -14.52 29.05 -11.23
N ASP A 165 -15.15 28.94 -12.41
CA ASP A 165 -16.60 28.77 -12.56
C ASP A 165 -17.07 27.30 -12.71
N GLU A 166 -16.17 26.35 -13.00
CA GLU A 166 -16.48 24.91 -13.09
C GLU A 166 -15.34 24.07 -12.49
N LEU A 167 -15.39 23.92 -11.17
CA LEU A 167 -14.52 23.07 -10.38
C LEU A 167 -14.84 21.58 -10.63
N VAL A 168 -14.09 20.93 -11.51
CA VAL A 168 -14.25 19.49 -11.80
C VAL A 168 -13.22 18.69 -11.00
N PRO A 169 -13.64 17.72 -10.15
CA PRO A 169 -12.69 16.86 -9.46
C PRO A 169 -11.96 15.97 -10.48
N LEU A 170 -10.66 15.74 -10.30
CA LEU A 170 -9.86 14.88 -11.21
C LEU A 170 -10.45 13.48 -11.40
N GLY A 171 -11.33 13.01 -10.52
CA GLY A 171 -11.96 11.72 -10.64
C GLY A 171 -11.04 10.54 -10.35
N ILE A 172 -9.83 10.79 -9.85
CA ILE A 172 -8.93 9.78 -9.28
C ILE A 172 -9.25 9.73 -7.79
N ASN A 173 -9.81 8.60 -7.34
CA ASN A 173 -10.07 8.36 -5.93
C ASN A 173 -9.11 7.30 -5.40
N VAL A 174 -8.27 7.66 -4.46
CA VAL A 174 -7.39 6.76 -3.71
C VAL A 174 -8.05 6.45 -2.38
N SER A 175 -8.24 5.16 -2.08
CA SER A 175 -8.79 4.71 -0.82
C SER A 175 -7.93 3.62 -0.18
N THR A 176 -8.01 3.51 1.14
CA THR A 176 -7.30 2.51 1.92
C THR A 176 -7.97 1.14 1.78
N GLY A 177 -7.18 0.10 1.50
CA GLY A 177 -7.68 -1.28 1.44
C GLY A 177 -7.67 -2.01 2.78
N ASP A 178 -8.42 -3.12 2.86
CA ASP A 178 -8.59 -3.93 4.08
C ASP A 178 -7.28 -4.49 4.66
N GLY A 179 -6.24 -4.62 3.83
CA GLY A 179 -4.94 -5.14 4.24
C GLY A 179 -4.27 -4.34 5.36
N ILE A 180 -4.52 -3.03 5.45
CA ILE A 180 -3.97 -2.19 6.53
C ILE A 180 -4.67 -2.45 7.85
N PHE A 181 -5.98 -2.70 7.83
CA PHE A 181 -6.71 -3.07 9.04
C PHE A 181 -6.22 -4.42 9.58
N LEU A 182 -5.92 -5.38 8.69
CA LEU A 182 -5.31 -6.65 9.09
C LEU A 182 -3.92 -6.46 9.72
N LEU A 183 -3.11 -5.53 9.20
CA LEU A 183 -1.80 -5.21 9.76
C LEU A 183 -1.90 -4.59 11.16
N TRP A 184 -2.84 -3.67 11.38
CA TRP A 184 -3.14 -3.11 12.70
C TRP A 184 -3.69 -4.15 13.68
N ALA A 185 -4.56 -5.05 13.21
CA ALA A 185 -5.06 -6.15 14.01
C ALA A 185 -3.93 -7.11 14.42
N ALA A 186 -3.01 -7.44 13.50
CA ALA A 186 -1.85 -8.27 13.79
C ALA A 186 -0.95 -7.64 14.86
N TRP A 187 -0.69 -6.32 14.76
CA TRP A 187 0.04 -5.58 15.78
C TRP A 187 -0.66 -5.63 17.15
N ALA A 188 -1.96 -5.38 17.20
CA ALA A 188 -2.73 -5.40 18.44
C ALA A 188 -2.70 -6.79 19.10
N CYS A 189 -2.90 -7.85 18.32
CA CYS A 189 -2.80 -9.24 18.80
C CYS A 189 -1.41 -9.54 19.38
N LEU A 190 -0.34 -9.10 18.71
CA LEU A 190 1.03 -9.24 19.20
C LEU A 190 1.24 -8.51 20.52
N LEU A 191 0.76 -7.27 20.62
CA LEU A 191 0.90 -6.48 21.84
C LEU A 191 0.20 -7.17 23.02
N VAL A 192 -1.03 -7.65 22.82
CA VAL A 192 -1.77 -8.39 23.84
C VAL A 192 -1.05 -9.68 24.23
N SER A 193 -0.40 -10.37 23.27
CA SER A 193 0.35 -11.61 23.54
C SER A 193 1.60 -11.41 24.41
N ILE A 194 2.11 -10.19 24.57
CA ILE A 194 3.26 -9.90 25.44
C ILE A 194 2.91 -10.18 26.91
N LEU A 195 1.66 -9.93 27.32
CA LEU A 195 1.21 -10.14 28.71
C LEU A 195 1.34 -11.61 29.18
N PRO A 196 0.77 -12.61 28.49
CA PRO A 196 0.91 -14.00 28.90
C PRO A 196 2.36 -14.49 28.83
N TYR A 197 3.18 -14.00 27.89
CA TYR A 197 4.61 -14.35 27.84
C TYR A 197 5.38 -13.80 29.05
N MET A 198 5.11 -12.56 29.46
CA MET A 198 5.70 -11.96 30.67
C MET A 198 5.27 -12.70 31.93
N ILE A 199 3.98 -13.02 32.08
CA ILE A 199 3.47 -13.76 33.24
C ILE A 199 4.09 -15.15 33.30
N SER A 200 4.18 -15.85 32.17
CA SER A 200 4.81 -17.18 32.09
C SER A 200 6.28 -17.12 32.48
N CYS A 201 7.01 -16.09 32.04
CA CYS A 201 8.42 -15.90 32.43
C CYS A 201 8.59 -15.69 33.95
N CYS A 202 7.68 -14.94 34.59
CA CYS A 202 7.74 -14.63 36.02
C CYS A 202 7.15 -15.73 36.93
N THR A 203 6.23 -16.56 36.42
CA THR A 203 5.55 -17.61 37.19
C THR A 203 6.13 -19.01 36.96
N TYR A 204 6.96 -19.19 35.95
CA TYR A 204 7.64 -20.46 35.70
C TYR A 204 8.65 -20.77 36.81
N ARG A 205 8.20 -21.56 37.78
CA ARG A 205 9.04 -22.36 38.66
C ARG A 205 9.50 -23.59 37.87
N GLY A 206 10.76 -23.59 37.45
CA GLY A 206 11.42 -24.76 36.87
C GLY A 206 11.50 -25.92 37.86
#